data_AF-A0A2G8KHF8-F1
#
_entry.id   AF-A0A2G8KHF8-F1
#
_cell.length_a   1.000
_cell.length_b   1.000
_cell.length_c   1.000
_cell.angle_alpha   90.00
_cell.angle_beta   90.00
_cell.angle_gamma   90.00
#
_symmetry.space_group_name_H-M   'P 1'
#
loop_
_entity.id
_entity.type
_entity.pdbx_description
1 polymer ?
#
loop_
_entity_poly.entity_id
_entity_poly.type
_entity_poly.pdbx_seq_one_letter_code
_entity_poly.pdbx_strand_id
1 'polypeptide(L)'
;MKFTSGRDSSVTLLQRLGNVRLSLQYSMASSQPEMQNVPLNESAAPNEKGERTSDYYKTQTIPDRFEHPESFQGYNNKAQHIMYITTNMKYGSKSPTVHTVPTSFHCKSQKFTEHLGKCGMYRNEGLNTALDQVRFDDSLLVQLASHHSGH
;
A
#
# COMPACT_ATOMS: atom_id res chain seq x y z
N MET A 1 6.52 42.48 -15.11
CA MET A 1 7.17 42.32 -13.78
C MET A 1 8.09 41.11 -13.83
N LYS A 2 9.40 41.33 -13.72
CA LYS A 2 10.42 40.28 -13.69
C LYS A 2 11.68 40.86 -13.02
N PHE A 3 12.21 40.10 -12.04
CA PHE A 3 13.49 40.19 -11.31
C PHE A 3 13.70 41.41 -10.38
N THR A 4 14.31 41.35 -9.20
CA THR A 4 14.83 40.32 -8.27
C THR A 4 15.17 41.08 -6.99
N SER A 5 14.66 40.71 -5.82
CA SER A 5 15.08 41.35 -4.55
C SER A 5 16.31 40.63 -4.00
N GLY A 6 17.44 41.34 -4.03
CA GLY A 6 18.69 40.92 -3.43
C GLY A 6 18.55 40.64 -1.94
N ARG A 7 19.24 39.59 -1.51
CA ARG A 7 19.52 39.29 -0.11
C ARG A 7 20.54 40.29 0.38
N ASP A 8 20.18 41.13 1.33
CA ASP A 8 21.15 41.82 2.18
C ASP A 8 20.71 41.69 3.64
N SER A 9 21.44 40.89 4.40
CA SER A 9 21.34 40.80 5.86
C SER A 9 22.76 40.64 6.42
N SER A 10 23.64 41.57 6.07
CA SER A 10 24.95 41.73 6.72
C SER A 10 24.74 42.58 7.97
N VAL A 11 24.65 41.95 9.14
CA VAL A 11 24.69 42.63 10.43
C VAL A 11 26.14 43.02 10.71
N THR A 12 26.47 44.30 10.57
CA THR A 12 27.80 44.85 10.85
C THR A 12 27.92 45.21 12.33
N LEU A 13 28.75 44.48 13.09
CA LEU A 13 29.20 44.92 14.41
C LEU A 13 30.54 45.66 14.25
N LEU A 14 30.51 46.98 14.50
CA LEU A 14 31.69 47.84 14.51
C LEU A 14 32.48 47.65 15.80
N GLN A 15 33.71 47.18 15.69
CA GLN A 15 34.73 47.42 16.70
C GLN A 15 35.97 47.97 15.99
N ARG A 16 36.19 49.28 16.14
CA ARG A 16 37.42 49.95 15.71
C ARG A 16 38.54 49.55 16.66
N LEU A 17 39.65 49.04 16.12
CA LEU A 17 41.04 49.44 16.40
C LEU A 17 41.95 48.65 15.44
N GLY A 18 42.82 49.33 14.69
CA GLY A 18 43.97 48.69 14.01
C GLY A 18 43.87 48.60 12.50
N ASN A 19 44.67 49.43 11.83
CA ASN A 19 44.86 49.45 10.39
C ASN A 19 45.66 48.23 9.92
N VAL A 20 45.00 47.18 9.44
CA VAL A 20 45.60 46.23 8.48
C VAL A 20 44.50 45.72 7.54
N ARG A 21 44.50 46.17 6.29
CA ARG A 21 43.67 45.57 5.24
C ARG A 21 44.42 44.36 4.68
N LEU A 22 44.30 43.21 5.35
CA LEU A 22 44.66 41.92 4.75
C LEU A 22 43.49 41.46 3.88
N SER A 23 43.55 41.73 2.58
CA SER A 23 42.66 41.08 1.62
C SER A 23 43.15 39.64 1.43
N LEU A 24 42.60 38.69 2.18
CA LEU A 24 42.65 37.29 1.78
C LEU A 24 41.64 37.11 0.65
N GLN A 25 42.13 36.99 -0.58
CA GLN A 25 41.33 36.44 -1.65
C GLN A 25 41.22 34.93 -1.43
N TYR A 26 40.09 34.48 -0.88
CA TYR A 26 39.78 33.06 -0.86
C TYR A 26 39.35 32.66 -2.27
N SER A 27 40.26 32.03 -3.01
CA SER A 27 39.93 31.36 -4.27
C SER A 27 39.08 30.14 -3.94
N MET A 28 37.77 30.23 -4.21
CA MET A 28 36.90 29.06 -4.28
C MET A 28 37.23 28.33 -5.61
N ALA A 29 38.38 27.68 -5.66
CA ALA A 29 38.55 26.60 -6.63
C ALA A 29 37.47 25.57 -6.26
N SER A 30 36.44 25.50 -7.11
CA SER A 30 35.44 24.45 -7.12
C SER A 30 36.14 23.13 -7.44
N SER A 31 36.88 22.60 -6.47
CA SER A 31 37.25 21.19 -6.44
C SER A 31 36.00 20.44 -6.02
N GLN A 32 35.11 20.22 -6.99
CA GLN A 32 34.15 19.12 -6.91
C GLN A 32 34.99 17.87 -6.63
N PRO A 33 34.82 17.17 -5.49
CA PRO A 33 35.36 15.83 -5.41
C PRO A 33 34.63 15.03 -6.49
N GLU A 34 35.37 14.60 -7.51
CA GLU A 34 34.90 13.54 -8.40
C GLU A 34 34.51 12.37 -7.49
N MET A 35 33.21 12.20 -7.31
CA MET A 35 32.64 11.03 -6.67
C MET A 35 33.02 9.86 -7.56
N GLN A 36 34.09 9.15 -7.17
CA GLN A 36 34.40 7.85 -7.72
C GLN A 36 33.14 7.01 -7.57
N ASN A 37 32.51 6.72 -8.71
CA ASN A 37 31.37 5.83 -8.80
C ASN A 37 31.85 4.47 -8.28
N VAL A 38 31.57 4.17 -7.02
CA VAL A 38 31.63 2.80 -6.53
C VAL A 38 30.54 2.08 -7.31
N PRO A 39 30.86 1.08 -8.14
CA PRO A 39 29.86 0.39 -8.93
C PRO A 39 28.85 -0.20 -7.95
N LEU A 40 27.61 0.30 -8.04
CA LEU A 40 26.47 -0.35 -7.41
C LEU A 40 26.45 -1.77 -7.97
N ASN A 41 26.62 -2.73 -7.07
CA ASN A 41 26.50 -4.17 -7.31
C ASN A 41 25.54 -4.47 -8.48
N GLU A 42 26.14 -4.86 -9.59
CA GLU A 42 25.50 -5.24 -10.84
C GLU A 42 24.90 -6.63 -10.66
N SER A 43 23.82 -6.74 -9.88
CA SER A 43 22.97 -7.93 -9.92
C SER A 43 21.79 -7.66 -10.85
N ALA A 44 21.80 -8.43 -11.94
CA ALA A 44 20.79 -8.53 -13.00
C ALA A 44 20.96 -7.50 -14.13
N ALA A 45 21.62 -7.96 -15.20
CA ALA A 45 21.37 -7.46 -16.54
C ALA A 45 19.86 -7.24 -16.74
N PRO A 46 19.42 -6.19 -17.46
CA PRO A 46 18.01 -6.06 -17.84
C PRO A 46 17.72 -7.22 -18.78
N ASN A 47 17.20 -8.31 -18.22
CA ASN A 47 16.62 -9.36 -19.01
C ASN A 47 15.47 -8.68 -19.78
N GLU A 48 15.56 -8.65 -21.11
CA GLU A 48 14.58 -7.97 -21.98
C GLU A 48 13.14 -8.48 -21.74
N LYS A 49 13.02 -9.62 -21.05
CA LYS A 49 11.83 -10.13 -20.40
C LYS A 49 12.04 -10.07 -18.88
N GLY A 50 11.27 -9.24 -18.18
CA GLY A 50 11.31 -9.14 -16.71
C GLY A 50 11.13 -10.50 -16.02
N GLU A 51 11.66 -10.64 -14.80
CA GLU A 51 11.58 -11.89 -14.04
C GLU A 51 10.12 -12.22 -13.70
N ARG A 52 9.65 -13.42 -14.03
CA ARG A 52 8.25 -13.83 -13.77
C ARG A 52 8.18 -14.81 -12.61
N THR A 53 7.23 -14.59 -11.70
CA THR A 53 7.06 -15.46 -10.52
C THR A 53 6.73 -16.90 -10.89
N SER A 54 5.96 -17.14 -11.97
CA SER A 54 5.64 -18.50 -12.42
C SER A 54 6.82 -19.28 -13.01
N ASP A 55 7.89 -18.60 -13.44
CA ASP A 55 9.09 -19.26 -13.96
C ASP A 55 9.91 -19.90 -12.82
N TYR A 56 9.81 -19.35 -11.60
CA TYR A 56 10.54 -19.83 -10.42
C TYR A 56 9.70 -20.69 -9.46
N TYR A 57 8.40 -20.43 -9.39
CA TYR A 57 7.49 -21.06 -8.43
C TYR A 57 6.20 -21.53 -9.07
N LYS A 58 5.61 -22.59 -8.51
CA LYS A 58 4.25 -22.99 -8.87
C LYS A 58 3.25 -21.96 -8.33
N THR A 59 2.59 -21.22 -9.21
CA THR A 59 1.60 -20.20 -8.85
C THR A 59 0.16 -20.73 -8.99
N GLN A 60 -0.76 -20.15 -8.20
CA GLN A 60 -2.20 -20.41 -8.28
C GLN A 60 -2.90 -19.10 -8.66
N THR A 61 -3.20 -18.93 -9.97
CA THR A 61 -3.85 -17.77 -10.60
C THR A 61 -3.71 -16.47 -9.80
N ILE A 62 -2.48 -15.95 -9.77
CA ILE A 62 -2.18 -14.69 -9.10
C ILE A 62 -2.45 -13.50 -10.03
N PRO A 63 -2.84 -12.33 -9.51
CA PRO A 63 -2.90 -11.09 -10.28
C PRO A 63 -1.59 -10.79 -11.01
N ASP A 64 -1.70 -10.20 -12.19
CA ASP A 64 -0.57 -9.86 -13.08
C ASP A 64 0.54 -9.06 -12.37
N ARG A 65 0.16 -8.17 -11.44
CA ARG A 65 1.10 -7.41 -10.62
C ARG A 65 2.03 -8.30 -9.78
N PHE A 66 1.54 -9.43 -9.26
CA PHE A 66 2.35 -10.38 -8.47
C PHE A 66 3.11 -11.37 -9.36
N GLU A 67 2.65 -11.57 -10.59
CA GLU A 67 3.37 -12.34 -11.60
C GLU A 67 4.62 -11.61 -12.09
N HIS A 68 4.53 -10.28 -12.16
CA HIS A 68 5.54 -9.36 -12.67
C HIS A 68 5.98 -8.37 -11.57
N PRO A 69 6.96 -8.72 -10.71
CA PRO A 69 7.38 -7.88 -9.59
C PRO A 69 7.89 -6.49 -10.00
N GLU A 70 8.32 -6.29 -11.25
CA GLU A 70 8.72 -4.99 -11.79
C GLU A 70 7.56 -3.97 -11.85
N SER A 71 6.31 -4.45 -11.83
CA SER A 71 5.12 -3.60 -11.78
C SER A 71 5.00 -2.82 -10.46
N PHE A 72 5.75 -3.21 -9.41
CA PHE A 72 5.80 -2.51 -8.15
C PHE A 72 6.76 -1.31 -8.20
N GLN A 73 6.19 -0.09 -8.12
CA GLN A 73 6.94 1.17 -8.12
C GLN A 73 6.94 1.84 -6.73
N GLY A 74 7.83 2.82 -6.52
CA GLY A 74 7.81 3.69 -5.33
C GLY A 74 8.68 3.23 -4.16
N TYR A 75 9.46 2.17 -4.33
CA TYR A 75 10.46 1.75 -3.34
C TYR A 75 11.70 2.66 -3.38
N ASN A 76 12.37 2.83 -2.24
CA ASN A 76 13.39 3.86 -2.07
C ASN A 76 14.71 3.50 -2.79
N ASN A 77 14.76 3.79 -4.09
CA ASN A 77 15.95 3.68 -4.93
C ASN A 77 16.70 5.01 -5.07
N LYS A 78 16.33 6.03 -4.30
CA LYS A 78 16.97 7.35 -4.40
C LYS A 78 18.28 7.34 -3.61
N ALA A 79 19.37 7.75 -4.25
CA ALA A 79 20.63 7.95 -3.57
C ALA A 79 20.49 9.06 -2.52
N GLN A 80 20.51 8.69 -1.24
CA GLN A 80 20.53 9.61 -0.12
C GLN A 80 21.96 9.76 0.40
N HIS A 81 22.35 10.99 0.71
CA HIS A 81 23.66 11.25 1.29
C HIS A 81 23.83 10.55 2.65
N ILE A 82 24.96 9.87 2.84
CA ILE A 82 25.21 8.96 3.97
C ILE A 82 25.03 9.65 5.33
N MET A 83 25.44 10.92 5.46
CA MET A 83 25.30 11.68 6.73
C MET A 83 23.84 12.01 7.09
N TYR A 84 22.91 11.90 6.14
CA TYR A 84 21.49 12.17 6.35
C TYR A 84 20.65 10.90 6.29
N ILE A 85 21.25 9.72 6.48
CA ILE A 85 20.53 8.46 6.53
C ILE A 85 19.89 8.26 7.91
N THR A 86 18.56 8.21 7.95
CA THR A 86 17.75 7.82 9.11
C THR A 86 17.38 6.34 9.07
N THR A 87 17.10 5.75 10.23
CA THR A 87 16.68 4.35 10.37
C THR A 87 15.34 4.06 9.68
N ASN A 88 14.44 5.04 9.64
CA ASN A 88 13.13 4.91 8.98
C ASN A 88 13.25 4.69 7.47
N MET A 89 14.31 5.19 6.82
CA MET A 89 14.51 4.96 5.39
C MET A 89 14.85 3.52 5.02
N LYS A 90 15.20 2.67 6.01
CA LYS A 90 15.35 1.23 5.80
C LYS A 90 14.00 0.56 5.51
N TYR A 91 12.91 1.08 6.06
CA TYR A 91 11.57 0.58 5.76
C TYR A 91 11.16 1.01 4.35
N GLY A 92 10.66 0.06 3.54
CA GLY A 92 10.24 0.34 2.17
C GLY A 92 11.36 0.65 1.17
N SER A 93 12.64 0.47 1.52
CA SER A 93 13.74 0.68 0.58
C SER A 93 13.96 -0.46 -0.41
N LYS A 94 13.57 -1.68 -0.05
CA LYS A 94 13.76 -2.86 -0.90
C LYS A 94 12.54 -3.07 -1.78
N SER A 95 12.74 -3.07 -3.09
CA SER A 95 11.70 -3.47 -4.06
C SER A 95 11.33 -4.95 -3.89
N PRO A 96 10.08 -5.34 -4.18
CA PRO A 96 9.68 -6.73 -4.25
C PRO A 96 10.42 -7.46 -5.36
N THR A 97 10.72 -8.73 -5.11
CA THR A 97 11.27 -9.69 -6.08
C THR A 97 10.37 -10.92 -6.18
N VAL A 98 10.62 -11.79 -7.16
CA VAL A 98 9.91 -13.08 -7.35
C VAL A 98 9.89 -13.95 -6.08
N HIS A 99 10.85 -13.77 -5.18
CA HIS A 99 10.98 -14.54 -3.93
C HIS A 99 10.21 -13.93 -2.75
N THR A 100 9.68 -12.70 -2.91
CA THR A 100 8.98 -11.96 -1.84
C THR A 100 7.49 -11.79 -2.11
N VAL A 101 7.08 -11.88 -3.37
CA VAL A 101 5.67 -11.81 -3.78
C VAL A 101 4.93 -13.12 -3.46
N PRO A 102 3.61 -13.08 -3.21
CA PRO A 102 2.83 -14.28 -2.92
C PRO A 102 2.67 -15.19 -4.15
N THR A 103 2.71 -16.50 -3.94
CA THR A 103 2.47 -17.52 -4.98
C THR A 103 0.99 -17.88 -5.17
N SER A 104 0.12 -17.44 -4.26
CA SER A 104 -1.33 -17.60 -4.35
C SER A 104 -2.04 -16.36 -3.78
N PHE A 105 -3.18 -15.99 -4.37
CA PHE A 105 -3.92 -14.79 -3.97
C PHE A 105 -5.43 -15.04 -4.03
N HIS A 106 -6.07 -14.94 -2.86
CA HIS A 106 -7.49 -15.29 -2.69
C HIS A 106 -8.29 -14.02 -2.35
N CYS A 107 -8.50 -13.15 -3.34
CA CYS A 107 -9.33 -11.97 -3.12
C CYS A 107 -10.81 -12.31 -2.97
N LYS A 108 -11.47 -11.58 -2.08
CA LYS A 108 -12.94 -11.60 -1.98
C LYS A 108 -13.47 -10.49 -2.86
N SER A 109 -14.33 -10.84 -3.82
CA SER A 109 -15.04 -9.84 -4.61
C SER A 109 -16.14 -9.20 -3.77
N GLN A 110 -16.20 -7.88 -3.76
CA GLN A 110 -17.29 -7.14 -3.12
C GLN A 110 -18.39 -6.73 -4.09
N LYS A 111 -18.34 -7.18 -5.35
CA LYS A 111 -19.31 -6.80 -6.40
C LYS A 111 -20.77 -7.00 -5.99
N PHE A 112 -21.07 -8.09 -5.29
CA PHE A 112 -22.42 -8.37 -4.79
C PHE A 112 -22.85 -7.36 -3.71
N THR A 113 -22.02 -7.17 -2.68
CA THR A 113 -22.31 -6.26 -1.58
C THR A 113 -22.33 -4.80 -2.03
N GLU A 114 -21.45 -4.40 -2.96
CA GLU A 114 -21.45 -3.08 -3.59
C GLU A 114 -22.76 -2.81 -4.34
N HIS A 115 -23.31 -3.82 -5.01
CA HIS A 115 -24.61 -3.71 -5.67
C HIS A 115 -25.72 -3.48 -4.65
N LEU A 116 -25.76 -4.28 -3.57
CA LEU A 116 -26.75 -4.12 -2.50
C LEU A 116 -26.61 -2.79 -1.74
N GLY A 117 -25.38 -2.32 -1.52
CA GLY A 117 -25.11 -1.07 -0.83
C GLY A 117 -25.69 0.16 -1.55
N LYS A 118 -25.88 0.08 -2.88
CA LYS A 118 -26.54 1.13 -3.67
C LYS A 118 -28.05 1.19 -3.44
N CYS A 119 -28.67 0.10 -3.01
CA CYS A 119 -30.12 0.01 -2.81
C CYS A 119 -30.60 0.64 -1.49
N GLY A 120 -29.68 1.09 -0.63
CA GLY A 120 -29.99 1.78 0.63
C GLY A 120 -30.40 0.82 1.75
N MET A 121 -30.94 1.39 2.84
CA MET A 121 -31.38 0.62 4.00
C MET A 121 -32.65 -0.15 3.66
N TYR A 122 -32.69 -1.44 4.02
CA TYR A 122 -33.88 -2.27 3.89
C TYR A 122 -35.06 -1.67 4.66
N ARG A 123 -36.25 -1.71 4.06
CA ARG A 123 -37.53 -1.36 4.69
C ARG A 123 -38.54 -2.49 4.44
N ASN A 124 -39.31 -2.82 5.47
CA ASN A 124 -40.38 -3.80 5.36
C ASN A 124 -41.71 -3.07 5.13
N GLU A 125 -42.29 -3.24 3.94
CA GLU A 125 -43.59 -2.68 3.55
C GLU A 125 -44.62 -3.79 3.21
N GLY A 126 -44.35 -5.03 3.66
CA GLY A 126 -45.23 -6.17 3.42
C GLY A 126 -46.42 -6.22 4.38
N LEU A 127 -47.56 -6.75 3.90
CA LEU A 127 -48.74 -7.02 4.73
C LEU A 127 -48.68 -8.44 5.34
N ASN A 128 -49.22 -8.59 6.55
CA ASN A 128 -49.36 -9.90 7.19
C ASN A 128 -50.52 -10.66 6.55
N THR A 129 -50.21 -11.60 5.66
CA THR A 129 -51.19 -12.43 4.94
C THR A 129 -51.20 -13.89 5.39
N ALA A 130 -50.41 -14.24 6.42
CA ALA A 130 -50.40 -15.58 6.98
C ALA A 130 -51.81 -15.93 7.48
N LEU A 131 -52.36 -17.04 6.96
CA LEU A 131 -53.57 -17.63 7.52
C LEU A 131 -53.23 -18.26 8.87
N ASP A 132 -54.16 -18.13 9.81
CA ASP A 132 -53.98 -18.69 11.14
C ASP A 132 -53.87 -20.22 11.03
N GLN A 133 -52.78 -20.77 11.55
CA GLN A 133 -52.53 -22.21 11.46
C GLN A 133 -53.20 -22.89 12.63
N VAL A 134 -54.17 -23.76 12.32
CA VAL A 134 -54.77 -24.63 13.34
C VAL A 134 -53.70 -25.62 13.79
N ARG A 135 -53.30 -25.54 15.06
CA ARG A 135 -52.47 -26.55 15.70
C ARG A 135 -53.40 -27.65 16.21
N PHE A 136 -53.22 -28.87 15.71
CA PHE A 136 -53.93 -30.02 16.25
C PHE A 136 -53.16 -30.51 17.47
N ASP A 137 -53.77 -30.40 18.65
CA ASP A 137 -53.28 -31.11 19.83
C ASP A 137 -53.71 -32.57 19.71
N ASP A 138 -52.72 -33.48 19.61
CA ASP A 138 -52.92 -34.94 19.47
C ASP A 138 -53.76 -35.58 20.58
N SER A 139 -54.05 -34.84 21.66
CA SER A 139 -54.86 -35.29 22.79
C SER A 139 -56.32 -35.61 22.42
N LEU A 140 -56.91 -34.98 21.40
CA LEU A 140 -58.31 -35.20 21.02
C LEU A 140 -58.51 -36.37 20.04
N LEU A 141 -57.44 -36.80 19.35
CA LEU A 141 -57.51 -37.94 18.41
C LEU A 141 -57.51 -39.30 19.13
N VAL A 142 -56.95 -39.36 20.35
CA VAL A 142 -56.86 -40.59 21.15
C VAL A 142 -58.22 -40.98 21.78
N GLN A 143 -59.08 -40.01 22.09
CA GLN A 143 -60.40 -40.27 22.71
C GLN A 143 -61.40 -40.90 21.72
N LEU A 144 -61.32 -40.59 20.43
CA LEU A 144 -62.22 -41.13 19.41
C LEU A 144 -61.87 -42.56 18.97
N ALA A 145 -60.59 -42.95 19.08
CA ALA A 145 -60.13 -44.31 18.75
C ALA A 145 -60.43 -45.35 19.85
N SER A 146 -60.72 -44.91 21.08
CA SER A 146 -60.89 -45.80 22.25
C SER A 146 -62.30 -46.40 22.40
N HIS A 147 -63.26 -46.06 21.52
CA HIS A 147 -64.66 -46.49 21.62
C HIS A 147 -65.07 -47.69 20.74
N HIS A 148 -64.13 -48.35 20.04
CA HIS A 148 -64.46 -49.43 19.08
C HIS A 148 -63.96 -50.85 19.46
N SER A 149 -63.50 -51.12 20.69
CA SER A 149 -63.20 -52.49 21.13
C SER A 149 -63.89 -52.80 22.46
N GLY A 150 -65.16 -53.16 22.40
CA GLY A 150 -65.91 -53.57 23.58
C GLY A 150 -67.29 -54.09 23.21
N HIS A 151 -67.36 -55.20 22.49
CA HIS A 151 -68.50 -56.11 22.60
C HIS A 151 -68.15 -57.53 22.16
#